data_AF-A0A560IK60-F1
#
_entry.id   AF-A0A560IK60-F1
#
_cell.length_a   1.000
_cell.length_b   1.000
_cell.length_c   1.000
_cell.angle_alpha   90.00
_cell.angle_beta   90.00
_cell.angle_gamma   90.00
#
_symmetry.space_group_name_H-M   'P 1'
#
loop_
_entity.id
_entity.type
_entity.pdbx_description
1 polymer ?
#
loop_
_entity_poly.entity_id
_entity_poly.type
_entity_poly.pdbx_seq_one_letter_code
_entity_poly.pdbx_strand_id
1 'polypeptide(L)'
;MIGNTDNAYGKVIAKAWTDAAFKARLLADPAGALAAEGVAVPPSVRLVVVEDTDTVHTLVLPARPADLTDEDMAGIAGGTPWPRCMCLCGP
;
A
#
# COMPACT_ATOMS: atom_id res chain seq x y z
N MET A 1 -17.46 -8.06 0.26
CA MET A 1 -16.72 -8.23 -1.01
C MET A 1 -16.28 -6.85 -1.49
N ILE A 2 -15.14 -6.34 -0.99
CA ILE A 2 -14.54 -5.08 -1.49
C ILE A 2 -13.39 -5.48 -2.40
N GLY A 3 -13.73 -6.04 -3.55
CA GLY A 3 -12.80 -6.33 -4.64
C GLY A 3 -13.04 -5.29 -5.73
N ASN A 4 -12.40 -4.13 -5.63
CA ASN A 4 -12.31 -3.21 -6.76
C ASN A 4 -11.06 -3.57 -7.57
N THR A 5 -11.19 -4.61 -8.39
CA THR A 5 -10.11 -5.19 -9.20
C THR A 5 -9.74 -4.39 -10.46
N ASP A 6 -10.29 -3.18 -10.61
CA ASP A 6 -10.01 -2.30 -11.75
C ASP A 6 -8.89 -1.28 -11.47
N ASN A 7 -8.20 -1.42 -10.34
CA ASN A 7 -6.97 -0.68 -10.05
C ASN A 7 -5.77 -1.48 -10.62
N ALA A 8 -4.90 -0.83 -11.38
CA ALA A 8 -3.75 -1.48 -12.03
C ALA A 8 -2.81 -2.22 -11.05
N TYR A 9 -2.76 -1.79 -9.78
CA TYR A 9 -2.01 -2.43 -8.71
C TYR A 9 -2.65 -3.71 -8.16
N GLY A 10 -3.96 -3.91 -8.31
CA GLY A 10 -4.63 -5.14 -7.83
C GLY A 10 -4.08 -6.39 -8.50
N LYS A 11 -3.80 -6.32 -9.80
CA LYS A 11 -3.16 -7.40 -10.57
C LYS A 11 -1.71 -7.63 -10.13
N VAL A 12 -0.97 -6.55 -9.87
CA VAL A 12 0.42 -6.60 -9.38
C VAL A 12 0.48 -7.29 -8.02
N ILE A 13 -0.41 -6.93 -7.09
CA ILE A 13 -0.49 -7.53 -5.75
C ILE A 13 -0.82 -9.02 -5.84
N ALA A 14 -1.84 -9.39 -6.64
CA ALA A 14 -2.22 -10.79 -6.83
C ALA A 14 -1.06 -11.63 -7.43
N LYS A 15 -0.30 -11.05 -8.37
CA LYS A 15 0.89 -11.69 -8.94
C LYS A 15 2.00 -11.83 -7.90
N ALA A 16 2.25 -10.82 -7.08
CA ALA A 16 3.25 -10.87 -6.01
C ALA A 16 2.93 -11.93 -4.95
N TRP A 17 1.67 -12.30 -4.75
CA TRP A 17 1.31 -13.40 -3.83
C TRP A 17 1.52 -14.80 -4.42
N THR A 18 1.46 -14.95 -5.75
CA THR A 18 1.54 -16.26 -6.41
C THR A 18 2.91 -16.54 -7.04
N ASP A 19 3.69 -15.49 -7.36
CA ASP A 19 5.03 -15.57 -7.94
C ASP A 19 6.06 -14.92 -7.00
N ALA A 20 6.80 -15.77 -6.28
CA ALA A 20 7.84 -15.35 -5.34
C ALA A 20 9.02 -14.63 -6.02
N ALA A 21 9.34 -14.97 -7.27
CA ALA A 21 10.41 -14.31 -8.02
C ALA A 21 9.99 -12.90 -8.44
N PHE A 22 8.73 -12.75 -8.86
CA PHE A 22 8.15 -11.43 -9.11
C PHE A 22 8.11 -10.59 -7.83
N LYS A 23 7.68 -11.16 -6.71
CA LYS A 23 7.66 -10.48 -5.41
C LYS A 23 9.04 -9.98 -4.99
N ALA A 24 10.07 -10.82 -5.09
CA ALA A 24 11.44 -10.45 -4.79
C ALA A 24 11.93 -9.29 -5.68
N ARG A 25 11.58 -9.31 -6.97
CA ARG A 25 11.88 -8.21 -7.89
C ARG A 25 11.14 -6.94 -7.52
N LEU A 26 9.85 -7.02 -7.20
CA LEU A 26 9.02 -5.89 -6.83
C LEU A 26 9.54 -5.19 -5.56
N LEU A 27 10.05 -5.95 -4.59
CA LEU A 27 10.67 -5.39 -3.38
C LEU A 27 12.03 -4.74 -3.65
N ALA A 28 12.82 -5.28 -4.58
CA ALA A 28 14.16 -4.78 -4.90
C ALA A 28 14.15 -3.58 -5.87
N ASP A 29 13.32 -3.63 -6.90
CA ASP A 29 13.14 -2.58 -7.92
C ASP A 29 11.65 -2.41 -8.26
N PRO A 30 10.91 -1.66 -7.44
CA PRO A 30 9.48 -1.44 -7.65
C PRO A 30 9.16 -0.80 -8.99
N ALA A 31 9.93 0.21 -9.40
CA ALA A 31 9.65 0.97 -10.61
C ALA A 31 9.86 0.10 -11.87
N GLY A 32 10.96 -0.66 -11.94
CA GLY A 32 11.19 -1.59 -13.04
C GLY A 32 10.19 -2.74 -13.07
N ALA A 33 9.83 -3.29 -11.92
CA ALA A 33 8.83 -4.35 -11.83
C ALA A 33 7.44 -3.87 -12.29
N LEU A 34 7.03 -2.66 -11.90
CA LEU A 34 5.75 -2.07 -12.34
C LEU A 34 5.75 -1.70 -13.83
N ALA A 35 6.85 -1.15 -14.34
CA ALA A 35 6.98 -0.82 -15.75
C ALA A 35 6.84 -2.07 -16.64
N ALA A 36 7.37 -3.22 -16.20
CA ALA A 36 7.20 -4.50 -16.89
C ALA A 36 5.74 -4.99 -16.95
N GLU A 37 4.90 -4.58 -15.98
CA GLU A 37 3.45 -4.84 -15.98
C GLU A 37 2.64 -3.73 -16.66
N GLY A 38 3.30 -2.74 -17.28
CA GLY A 38 2.65 -1.62 -17.96
C GLY A 38 2.15 -0.50 -17.03
N VAL A 39 2.61 -0.47 -15.77
CA VAL A 39 2.27 0.58 -14.81
C VAL A 39 3.38 1.64 -14.80
N ALA A 40 3.05 2.85 -15.24
CA ALA A 40 4.01 3.96 -15.28
C ALA A 40 4.18 4.61 -13.90
N VAL A 41 5.42 4.73 -13.45
CA VAL A 41 5.80 5.49 -12.26
C VAL A 41 6.52 6.77 -12.72
N PRO A 42 6.13 7.97 -12.23
CA PRO A 42 6.82 9.20 -12.58
C PRO A 42 8.30 9.16 -12.18
N PRO A 43 9.23 9.62 -13.04
CA PRO A 43 10.67 9.57 -12.75
C PRO A 43 11.09 10.48 -11.58
N SER A 44 10.26 11.46 -11.23
CA SER A 44 10.47 12.35 -10.09
C SER A 44 10.12 11.73 -8.74
N VAL A 45 9.52 10.53 -8.71
CA VAL A 45 9.07 9.86 -7.50
C VAL A 45 9.90 8.62 -7.24
N ARG A 46 10.50 8.54 -6.05
CA ARG A 46 11.09 7.30 -5.56
C ARG A 46 9.99 6.41 -4.98
N LEU A 47 9.69 5.31 -5.66
CA LEU A 47 8.76 4.30 -5.14
C LEU A 47 9.48 3.30 -4.26
N VAL A 48 8.88 2.97 -3.12
CA VAL A 48 9.33 1.92 -2.20
C VAL A 48 8.16 0.99 -1.94
N VAL A 49 8.41 -0.32 -1.99
CA VAL A 49 7.43 -1.34 -1.61
C VAL A 49 7.92 -1.99 -0.33
N VAL A 50 7.07 -2.03 0.67
CA VAL A 50 7.30 -2.72 1.94
C VAL A 50 6.20 -3.76 2.09
N GLU A 51 6.58 -4.96 2.51
CA GLU A 51 5.62 -6.01 2.83
C GLU A 51 5.22 -5.92 4.30
N ASP A 52 3.91 -5.89 4.55
CA ASP A 52 3.37 -6.15 5.88
C ASP A 52 3.37 -7.65 6.16
N THR A 53 4.01 -8.02 7.27
CA THR A 53 4.12 -9.42 7.72
C THR A 53 3.49 -9.54 9.11
N ASP A 54 3.35 -10.78 9.60
CA ASP A 54 2.80 -11.04 10.94
C ASP A 54 3.64 -10.43 12.09
N THR A 55 4.88 -10.03 11.80
CA THR A 55 5.82 -9.49 12.79
C THR A 55 6.18 -8.03 12.55
N VAL A 56 5.82 -7.48 11.38
CA VAL A 56 6.18 -6.13 10.97
C VAL A 56 4.96 -5.47 10.33
N HIS A 57 4.54 -4.36 10.92
CA HIS A 57 3.47 -3.52 10.40
C HIS A 57 4.02 -2.17 9.95
N THR A 58 3.57 -1.74 8.80
CA THR A 58 4.04 -0.54 8.12
C THR A 58 3.04 0.59 8.36
N LEU A 59 3.51 1.68 8.94
CA LEU A 59 2.75 2.93 9.03
C LEU A 59 3.32 3.94 8.03
N VAL A 60 2.49 4.35 7.07
CA VAL A 60 2.84 5.45 6.17
C VAL A 60 2.46 6.76 6.85
N LEU A 61 3.46 7.55 7.25
CA LEU A 61 3.26 8.91 7.71
C LEU A 61 3.26 9.84 6.49
N PRO A 62 2.12 10.43 6.09
CA PRO A 62 2.10 11.39 4.99
C PRO A 62 2.87 12.66 5.34
N ALA A 63 3.36 13.36 4.31
CA ALA A 63 3.98 14.67 4.50
C ALA A 63 3.00 15.67 5.14
N ARG A 64 3.50 16.58 5.97
CA ARG A 64 2.68 17.64 6.56
C ARG A 64 2.07 18.48 5.42
N PRO A 65 0.74 18.56 5.30
CA PRO A 65 0.11 19.45 4.34
C PRO A 65 0.39 20.91 4.71
N ALA A 66 0.67 21.75 3.71
CA ALA A 66 1.05 23.15 3.93
C ALA A 66 -0.14 24.05 4.31
N ASP A 67 -1.36 23.66 3.93
CA ASP A 67 -2.53 24.55 3.93
C ASP A 67 -3.58 24.19 5.00
N LEU A 68 -3.16 23.64 6.14
CA LEU A 68 -4.08 23.27 7.20
C LEU A 68 -3.79 23.98 8.51
N THR A 69 -4.87 24.44 9.14
CA THR A 69 -4.85 24.94 10.51
C THR A 69 -4.86 23.78 11.49
N ASP A 70 -4.40 24.02 12.71
CA ASP A 70 -4.29 22.97 13.73
C ASP A 70 -5.65 22.29 14.04
N GLU A 71 -6.76 23.00 13.79
CA GLU A 71 -8.15 22.55 14.01
C GLU A 71 -8.62 21.49 12.99
N ASP A 72 -8.01 21.45 11.80
CA ASP A 72 -8.35 20.49 10.72
C ASP A 72 -7.52 19.20 10.77
N MET A 73 -6.48 19.13 11.60
CA MET A 73 -5.48 18.04 11.56
C MET A 73 -6.02 16.67 12.02
N ALA A 74 -7.04 16.64 12.88
CA ALA A 74 -7.56 15.38 13.44
C ALA A 74 -8.36 14.54 12.43
N GLY A 75 -8.88 15.15 11.35
CA GLY A 75 -9.76 14.49 10.39
C GLY A 75 -9.07 13.81 9.20
N ILE A 76 -7.76 14.01 9.03
CA ILE A 76 -7.09 13.74 7.73
C ILE A 76 -6.22 12.49 7.76
N ALA A 77 -5.87 11.99 8.94
CA ALA A 77 -5.21 10.71 9.06
C ALA A 77 -6.19 9.58 8.69
N GLY A 78 -6.20 9.21 7.41
CA GLY A 78 -6.91 8.05 6.90
C GLY A 78 -6.23 6.76 7.33
N GLY A 79 -6.49 6.32 8.56
CA GLY A 79 -6.07 5.03 9.08
C GLY A 79 -7.05 4.59 10.15
N THR A 80 -7.72 3.45 9.97
CA THR A 80 -8.47 2.86 11.07
C THR A 80 -7.48 2.50 12.18
N PRO A 81 -7.65 2.98 13.43
CA PRO A 81 -6.71 2.69 14.50
C PRO A 81 -6.61 1.18 14.75
N TRP A 82 -5.39 0.69 14.87
CA TRP A 82 -5.06 -0.67 15.29
C TRP A 82 -5.25 -0.78 16.83
N PRO A 83 -5.83 -1.86 17.40
CA PRO A 83 -6.43 -3.04 16.78
C PRO A 83 -7.96 -2.92 16.69
N ARG A 84 -8.51 -3.10 15.49
CA ARG A 84 -9.77 -3.83 15.40
C ARG A 84 -9.44 -5.29 15.69
N CYS A 85 -9.69 -5.74 16.92
CA CYS A 85 -10.15 -7.11 17.11
C CYS A 85 -11.37 -7.29 16.19
N MET A 86 -11.11 -7.73 14.97
CA MET A 86 -12.11 -8.22 14.04
C MET A 86 -12.43 -9.65 14.47
N CYS A 87 -12.95 -9.81 15.69
CA CYS A 87 -13.82 -10.94 16.00
C CYS A 87 -15.12 -10.75 15.22
N LEU A 88 -15.04 -10.92 13.90
CA LEU A 88 -16.18 -11.32 13.09
C LEU A 88 -16.18 -12.85 13.08
N CYS A 89 -16.45 -13.42 14.26
CA CYS A 89 -16.74 -14.83 14.43
C CYS A 89 -18.16 -14.93 14.98
N GLY A 90 -19.11 -15.28 14.10
CA GLY A 90 -20.45 -15.79 14.42
C GLY A 90 -21.40 -14.81 15.11
N PRO A 91 -22.70 -15.12 15.22
CA PRO A 91 -23.29 -16.46 15.30
C PRO A 91 -23.39 -17.23 13.98
#